data_AF-A0A554L2Q8-F1
#
_entry.id   AF-A0A554L2Q8-F1
#
_cell.length_a   1.000
_cell.length_b   1.000
_cell.length_c   1.000
_cell.angle_alpha   90.00
_cell.angle_beta   90.00
_cell.angle_gamma   90.00
#
_symmetry.space_group_name_H-M   'P 1'
#
loop_
_entity.id
_entity.type
_entity.pdbx_description
1 polymer ?
#
loop_
_entity_poly.entity_id
_entity_poly.type
_entity_poly.pdbx_seq_one_letter_code
_entity_poly.pdbx_strand_id
1 'polypeptide(L)'
;MDIKEHTQPAKLERYSFLWSEVRLVIAAVALLLGGIPPALYLLPIPALYGLIIVLLKLAWIVSGAASAYLLYRWYIGGRKVFGGNDMKDNVAFFVSVISGINLGIVGLLGTNIGMSITSNYIVFVIVALLYLAAAYQLYTRWKSHGEKIS
;
A
#
# COMPACT_ATOMS: atom_id res chain seq x y z
N MET A 1 24.58 -4.05 -14.31
CA MET A 1 23.15 -4.34 -14.09
C MET A 1 22.37 -3.21 -14.75
N ASP A 2 21.63 -3.50 -15.82
CA ASP A 2 21.04 -2.47 -16.69
C ASP A 2 19.71 -1.99 -16.10
N ILE A 3 19.65 -0.73 -15.64
CA ILE A 3 18.47 -0.12 -15.02
C ILE A 3 17.24 -0.27 -15.92
N LYS A 4 17.44 -0.29 -17.25
CA LYS A 4 16.38 -0.46 -18.25
C LYS A 4 15.61 -1.77 -18.11
N GLU A 5 16.23 -2.82 -17.57
CA GLU A 5 15.58 -4.12 -17.41
C GLU A 5 14.58 -4.13 -16.25
N HIS A 6 14.74 -3.25 -15.25
CA HIS A 6 13.85 -3.12 -14.09
C HIS A 6 12.80 -2.04 -14.26
N THR A 7 12.99 -1.10 -15.20
CA THR A 7 12.04 -0.02 -15.50
C THR A 7 11.07 -0.35 -16.64
N GLN A 8 11.05 -1.61 -17.11
CA GLN A 8 10.03 -2.06 -18.06
C GLN A 8 8.63 -1.93 -17.45
N PRO A 9 7.63 -1.40 -18.18
CA PRO A 9 6.30 -1.14 -17.62
C PRO A 9 5.66 -2.34 -16.94
N ALA A 10 5.77 -3.54 -17.51
CA ALA A 10 5.21 -4.77 -16.93
C ALA A 10 5.85 -5.15 -15.58
N LYS A 11 7.17 -4.95 -15.45
CA LYS A 11 7.89 -5.22 -14.20
C LYS A 11 7.60 -4.17 -13.13
N LEU A 12 7.56 -2.89 -13.52
CA LEU A 12 7.17 -1.79 -12.62
C LEU A 12 5.76 -1.96 -12.07
N GLU A 13 4.81 -2.38 -12.91
CA GLU A 13 3.42 -2.62 -12.51
C GLU A 13 3.33 -3.77 -11.51
N ARG A 14 4.01 -4.89 -11.80
CA ARG A 14 4.10 -6.03 -10.89
C ARG A 14 4.72 -5.65 -9.54
N TYR A 15 5.85 -4.95 -9.53
CA TYR A 15 6.51 -4.56 -8.28
C TYR A 15 5.69 -3.55 -7.50
N SER A 16 5.06 -2.58 -8.17
CA SER A 16 4.20 -1.60 -7.52
C SER A 16 3.00 -2.27 -6.85
N PHE A 17 2.43 -3.29 -7.50
CA PHE A 17 1.34 -4.08 -6.94
C PHE A 17 1.78 -4.92 -5.75
N LEU A 18 2.84 -5.72 -5.89
CA LEU A 18 3.37 -6.51 -4.78
C LEU A 18 3.74 -5.64 -3.58
N TRP A 19 4.36 -4.48 -3.83
CA TRP A 19 4.64 -3.50 -2.80
C TRP A 19 3.36 -3.01 -2.10
N SER A 20 2.33 -2.69 -2.88
CA SER A 20 1.04 -2.22 -2.34
C SER A 20 0.33 -3.30 -1.51
N GLU A 21 0.41 -4.56 -1.91
CA GLU A 21 -0.12 -5.72 -1.17
C GLU A 21 0.58 -5.89 0.18
N VAL A 22 1.91 -5.97 0.17
CA VAL A 22 2.71 -6.10 1.40
C VAL A 22 2.44 -4.92 2.33
N ARG A 23 2.37 -3.71 1.77
CA ARG A 23 2.07 -2.50 2.52
C ARG A 23 0.68 -2.52 3.15
N LEU A 24 -0.36 -3.03 2.49
CA LEU A 24 -1.69 -3.18 3.10
C LEU A 24 -1.63 -4.08 4.33
N VAL A 25 -0.91 -5.20 4.25
CA VAL A 25 -0.74 -6.12 5.39
C VAL A 25 0.02 -5.44 6.53
N ILE A 26 1.14 -4.77 6.25
CA ILE A 26 1.93 -4.05 7.27
C ILE A 26 1.10 -2.92 7.90
N ALA A 27 0.33 -2.18 7.10
CA ALA A 27 -0.54 -1.11 7.59
C ALA A 27 -1.67 -1.66 8.48
N ALA A 28 -2.24 -2.82 8.14
CA ALA A 28 -3.22 -3.49 9.00
C ALA A 28 -2.62 -3.85 10.36
N VAL A 29 -1.40 -4.40 10.39
CA VAL A 29 -0.69 -4.67 11.65
C VAL A 29 -0.44 -3.39 12.43
N ALA A 30 -0.01 -2.31 11.77
CA ALA A 30 0.21 -1.02 12.41
C ALA A 30 -1.07 -0.49 13.09
N LEU A 31 -2.22 -0.60 12.41
CA LEU A 31 -3.52 -0.20 12.95
C LEU A 31 -3.92 -1.03 14.17
N LEU A 32 -3.73 -2.36 14.11
CA LEU A 32 -3.99 -3.26 15.25
C LEU A 32 -3.09 -2.95 16.47
N LEU A 33 -1.88 -2.45 16.22
CA LEU A 33 -0.96 -1.95 17.25
C LEU A 33 -1.27 -0.51 17.71
N GLY A 34 -2.46 0.03 17.40
CA GLY A 34 -2.85 1.38 17.83
C GLY A 34 -2.26 2.50 16.98
N GLY A 35 -1.88 2.21 15.73
CA GLY A 35 -1.25 3.17 14.81
C GLY A 35 0.28 3.24 14.93
N ILE A 36 0.90 2.37 15.73
CA ILE A 36 2.35 2.30 15.88
C ILE A 36 2.95 1.51 14.70
N PRO A 37 3.95 2.05 13.97
CA PRO A 37 4.66 1.30 12.94
C PRO A 37 5.27 0.00 13.50
N PRO A 38 5.05 -1.18 12.88
CA PRO A 38 5.53 -2.45 13.41
C PRO A 38 7.04 -2.50 13.65
N ALA A 39 7.82 -1.83 12.79
CA ALA A 39 9.27 -1.74 12.95
C ALA A 39 9.69 -1.03 14.25
N LEU A 40 8.95 0.00 14.68
CA LEU A 40 9.22 0.70 15.95
C LEU A 40 8.79 -0.12 17.17
N TYR A 41 7.80 -0.97 17.01
CA TYR A 41 7.33 -1.87 18.08
C TYR A 41 8.27 -3.07 18.28
N LEU A 42 8.72 -3.69 17.18
CA LEU A 42 9.54 -4.91 17.22
C LEU A 42 11.04 -4.64 17.45
N LEU A 43 11.54 -3.45 17.07
CA LEU A 43 12.93 -3.05 17.24
C LEU A 43 13.04 -1.79 18.11
N PRO A 44 12.74 -1.86 19.42
CA PRO A 44 12.79 -0.71 20.33
C PRO A 44 14.23 -0.38 20.74
N ILE A 45 15.12 -0.14 19.77
CA ILE A 45 16.53 0.19 20.00
C ILE A 45 16.70 1.71 19.82
N PRO A 46 16.91 2.50 20.90
CA PRO A 46 16.94 3.96 20.82
C PRO A 46 17.99 4.50 19.84
N ALA A 47 19.16 3.86 19.78
CA ALA A 47 20.25 4.24 18.89
C ALA A 47 19.90 4.12 17.38
N LEU A 48 18.93 3.27 17.02
CA LEU A 48 18.51 3.06 15.63
C LEU A 48 17.25 3.86 15.26
N TYR A 49 16.62 4.54 16.23
CA TYR A 49 15.31 5.16 16.06
C TYR A 49 15.28 6.18 14.90
N GLY A 50 16.30 7.03 14.82
CA GLY A 50 16.42 8.02 13.74
C GLY A 50 16.52 7.37 12.35
N LEU A 51 17.32 6.32 12.22
CA LEU A 51 17.47 5.57 10.97
C LEU A 51 16.16 4.88 10.58
N ILE A 52 15.48 4.23 11.52
CA ILE A 52 14.20 3.54 11.27
C ILE A 52 13.15 4.54 10.80
N ILE A 53 13.06 5.73 11.39
CA ILE A 53 12.13 6.78 10.95
C ILE A 53 12.42 7.22 9.51
N VAL A 54 13.68 7.42 9.16
CA VAL A 54 14.07 7.82 7.79
C VAL A 54 13.66 6.73 6.79
N LEU A 55 13.95 5.46 7.10
CA LEU A 55 13.56 4.33 6.26
C LEU A 55 12.03 4.18 6.13
N LEU A 56 11.29 4.39 7.22
CA LEU A 56 9.82 4.37 7.20
C LEU A 56 9.26 5.49 6.32
N LYS A 57 9.79 6.71 6.44
CA LYS A 57 9.37 7.84 5.57
C LYS A 57 9.61 7.53 4.11
N LEU A 58 10.79 6.99 3.76
CA LEU A 58 11.09 6.56 2.39
C LEU A 58 10.12 5.47 1.92
N ALA A 59 9.85 4.47 2.75
CA ALA A 59 8.88 3.41 2.43
C ALA A 59 7.46 3.96 2.22
N TRP A 60 7.04 4.96 3.00
CA TRP A 60 5.76 5.63 2.83
C TRP A 60 5.70 6.44 1.53
N ILE A 61 6.76 7.19 1.19
CA ILE A 61 6.87 7.91 -0.10
C ILE A 61 6.80 6.94 -1.28
N VAL A 62 7.55 5.84 -1.23
CA VAL A 62 7.51 4.78 -2.26
C VAL A 62 6.11 4.18 -2.37
N SER A 63 5.41 3.99 -1.26
CA SER A 63 4.01 3.52 -1.26
C SER A 63 3.06 4.48 -1.98
N GLY A 64 3.25 5.78 -1.81
CA GLY A 64 2.51 6.81 -2.55
C GLY A 64 2.81 6.77 -4.04
N ALA A 65 4.10 6.72 -4.40
CA ALA A 65 4.52 6.66 -5.80
C ALA A 65 4.01 5.39 -6.51
N ALA A 66 4.12 4.23 -5.87
CA ALA A 66 3.60 2.96 -6.40
C ALA A 66 2.09 3.02 -6.61
N SER A 67 1.35 3.60 -5.66
CA SER A 67 -0.11 3.73 -5.75
C SER A 67 -0.54 4.71 -6.84
N ALA A 68 0.16 5.83 -6.98
CA ALA A 68 -0.08 6.79 -8.06
C ALA A 68 0.22 6.16 -9.43
N TYR A 69 1.30 5.38 -9.53
CA TYR A 69 1.64 4.66 -10.75
C TYR A 69 0.56 3.62 -11.10
N LEU A 70 0.11 2.80 -10.16
CA LEU A 70 -0.97 1.84 -10.37
C LEU A 70 -2.28 2.52 -10.78
N LEU A 71 -2.64 3.64 -10.13
CA LEU A 71 -3.82 4.42 -10.49
C LEU A 71 -3.72 4.98 -11.92
N TYR A 72 -2.54 5.47 -12.30
CA TYR A 72 -2.27 5.92 -13.66
C TYR A 72 -2.42 4.77 -14.68
N ARG A 73 -1.84 3.60 -14.40
CA ARG A 73 -1.94 2.39 -15.24
C ARG A 73 -3.39 1.92 -15.38
N TRP A 74 -4.14 1.90 -14.28
CA TRP A 74 -5.57 1.58 -14.28
C TRP A 74 -6.36 2.57 -15.16
N TYR A 75 -6.08 3.87 -15.06
CA TYR A 75 -6.76 4.89 -15.86
C TYR A 75 -6.51 4.70 -17.37
N ILE A 76 -5.25 4.52 -17.78
CA ILE A 76 -4.91 4.32 -19.20
C ILE A 76 -5.33 2.94 -19.72
N GLY A 77 -5.41 1.94 -18.85
CA GLY A 77 -5.84 0.57 -19.16
C GLY A 77 -7.36 0.39 -19.29
N GLY A 78 -8.13 1.47 -19.36
CA GLY A 78 -9.58 1.43 -19.51
C GLY A 78 -10.33 1.16 -18.22
N ARG A 79 -9.73 1.48 -17.06
CA ARG A 79 -10.33 1.38 -15.72
C ARG A 79 -10.68 -0.04 -15.28
N LYS A 80 -9.88 -0.99 -15.75
CA LYS A 80 -10.03 -2.42 -15.45
C LYS A 80 -8.96 -2.87 -14.48
N VAL A 81 -9.35 -3.76 -13.56
CA VAL A 81 -8.43 -4.45 -12.66
C VAL A 81 -8.44 -5.93 -13.05
N PHE A 82 -7.27 -6.50 -13.29
CA PHE A 82 -7.11 -7.87 -13.80
C PHE A 82 -7.84 -8.10 -15.15
N GLY A 83 -7.93 -7.07 -15.99
CA GLY A 83 -8.62 -7.11 -17.29
C GLY A 83 -10.16 -7.09 -17.21
N GLY A 84 -10.75 -7.02 -16.00
CA GLY A 84 -12.19 -6.98 -15.76
C GLY A 84 -12.68 -5.71 -15.05
N ASN A 85 -14.00 -5.60 -14.91
CA ASN A 85 -14.68 -4.50 -14.19
C ASN A 85 -15.44 -5.01 -12.94
N ASP A 86 -14.95 -6.08 -12.32
CA ASP A 86 -15.57 -6.61 -11.11
C ASP A 86 -15.56 -5.54 -10.00
N MET A 87 -16.74 -5.31 -9.40
CA MET A 87 -16.91 -4.26 -8.40
C MET A 87 -16.05 -4.52 -7.16
N LYS A 88 -15.87 -5.77 -6.74
CA LYS A 88 -15.06 -6.11 -5.57
C LYS A 88 -13.59 -5.85 -5.83
N ASP A 89 -13.10 -6.19 -7.03
CA ASP A 89 -11.72 -5.94 -7.44
C ASP A 89 -11.43 -4.43 -7.51
N ASN A 90 -12.35 -3.66 -8.07
CA ASN A 90 -12.25 -2.21 -8.14
C ASN A 90 -12.25 -1.56 -6.75
N VAL A 91 -13.15 -1.97 -5.85
CA VAL A 91 -13.19 -1.45 -4.48
C VAL A 91 -11.91 -1.79 -3.72
N ALA A 92 -11.45 -3.04 -3.79
CA ALA A 92 -10.20 -3.46 -3.15
C ALA A 92 -8.99 -2.68 -3.70
N PHE A 93 -8.96 -2.47 -5.01
CA PHE A 93 -7.95 -1.64 -5.67
C PHE A 93 -7.98 -0.19 -5.16
N PHE A 94 -9.15 0.43 -5.05
CA PHE A 94 -9.26 1.79 -4.51
C PHE A 94 -8.82 1.89 -3.05
N VAL A 95 -9.18 0.92 -2.20
CA VAL A 95 -8.68 0.83 -0.82
C VAL A 95 -7.15 0.80 -0.82
N SER A 96 -6.55 0.00 -1.70
CA SER A 96 -5.09 -0.09 -1.85
C SER A 96 -4.47 1.22 -2.32
N VAL A 97 -5.04 1.87 -3.33
CA VAL A 97 -4.50 3.11 -3.89
C VAL A 97 -4.63 4.27 -2.90
N ILE A 98 -5.81 4.49 -2.33
CA ILE A 98 -6.08 5.63 -1.43
C ILE A 98 -5.22 5.54 -0.18
N SER A 99 -5.11 4.36 0.43
CA SER A 99 -4.27 4.16 1.61
C SER A 99 -2.78 4.40 1.32
N GLY A 100 -2.31 4.02 0.13
CA GLY A 100 -0.94 4.28 -0.29
C GLY A 100 -0.63 5.73 -0.58
N ILE A 101 -1.53 6.43 -1.27
CA ILE A 101 -1.41 7.87 -1.49
C ILE A 101 -1.39 8.60 -0.15
N ASN A 102 -2.29 8.25 0.77
CA ASN A 102 -2.29 8.81 2.12
C ASN A 102 -0.93 8.60 2.82
N LEU A 103 -0.36 7.39 2.76
CA LEU A 103 0.98 7.12 3.29
C LEU A 103 2.06 7.97 2.60
N GLY A 104 2.02 8.12 1.28
CA GLY A 104 2.93 9.02 0.55
C GLY A 104 2.90 10.45 1.09
N ILE A 105 1.69 10.97 1.33
CA ILE A 105 1.49 12.29 1.94
C ILE A 105 2.07 12.32 3.36
N VAL A 106 1.86 11.28 4.18
CA VAL A 106 2.46 11.18 5.53
C VAL A 106 3.98 11.19 5.47
N GLY A 107 4.58 10.48 4.51
CA GLY A 107 6.03 10.45 4.32
C GLY A 107 6.63 11.82 3.99
N LEU A 108 5.91 12.62 3.19
CA LEU A 108 6.33 13.95 2.77
C LEU A 108 6.07 15.02 3.85
N LEU A 109 4.88 15.04 4.43
CA LEU A 109 4.41 16.13 5.29
C LEU A 109 4.47 15.81 6.78
N GLY A 110 4.67 14.54 7.15
CA GLY A 110 4.63 14.06 8.54
C GLY A 110 3.21 13.92 9.11
N THR A 111 2.17 14.36 8.38
CA THR A 111 0.78 14.35 8.85
C THR A 111 0.01 13.18 8.25
N ASN A 112 -0.56 12.34 9.11
CA ASN A 112 -1.48 11.28 8.70
C ASN A 112 -2.93 11.77 8.75
N ILE A 113 -3.50 12.10 7.58
CA ILE A 113 -4.86 12.65 7.47
C ILE A 113 -5.89 11.68 8.07
N GLY A 114 -5.77 10.38 7.79
CA GLY A 114 -6.69 9.37 8.32
C GLY A 114 -6.68 9.29 9.85
N MET A 115 -5.50 9.28 10.47
CA MET A 115 -5.40 9.27 11.94
C MET A 115 -5.76 10.61 12.59
N SER A 116 -5.63 11.72 11.87
CA SER A 116 -6.01 13.05 12.36
C SER A 116 -7.52 13.25 12.50
N ILE A 117 -8.32 12.49 11.74
CA ILE A 117 -9.79 12.60 11.74
C ILE A 117 -10.40 11.77 12.86
N THR A 118 -9.85 10.57 13.14
CA THR A 118 -10.36 9.68 14.17
C THR A 118 -9.24 8.82 14.75
N SER A 119 -9.06 8.91 16.07
CA SER A 119 -8.09 8.09 16.83
C SER A 119 -8.80 7.03 17.68
N ASN A 120 -9.95 6.52 17.22
CA ASN A 120 -10.69 5.48 17.91
C ASN A 120 -10.14 4.09 17.52
N TYR A 121 -9.70 3.31 18.52
CA TYR A 121 -9.17 1.98 18.32
C TYR A 121 -10.14 1.04 17.57
N ILE A 122 -11.45 1.15 17.81
CA ILE A 122 -12.46 0.36 17.10
C ILE A 122 -12.41 0.66 15.59
N VAL A 123 -12.23 1.93 15.21
CA VAL A 123 -12.08 2.33 13.81
C VAL A 123 -10.79 1.74 13.23
N PHE A 124 -9.70 1.71 13.99
CA PHE A 124 -8.45 1.08 13.54
C PHE A 124 -8.62 -0.41 13.26
N VAL A 125 -9.33 -1.14 14.13
CA VAL A 125 -9.63 -2.56 13.91
C VAL A 125 -10.47 -2.76 12.65
N ILE A 126 -11.50 -1.95 12.43
CA ILE A 126 -12.34 -2.03 11.22
C ILE A 126 -11.50 -1.77 9.96
N VAL A 127 -10.69 -0.71 9.95
CA VAL A 127 -9.84 -0.38 8.80
C VAL A 127 -8.77 -1.46 8.56
N ALA A 128 -8.21 -2.05 9.62
CA ALA A 128 -7.27 -3.16 9.49
C ALA A 128 -7.90 -4.37 8.80
N LEU A 129 -9.12 -4.74 9.18
CA LEU A 129 -9.86 -5.83 8.52
C LEU A 129 -10.15 -5.51 7.06
N LEU A 130 -10.50 -4.26 6.73
CA LEU A 130 -10.69 -3.82 5.34
C LEU A 130 -9.40 -3.93 4.52
N TYR A 131 -8.25 -3.57 5.10
CA TYR A 131 -6.95 -3.70 4.42
C TYR A 131 -6.58 -5.16 4.16
N LEU A 132 -6.81 -6.05 5.14
CA LEU A 132 -6.57 -7.48 4.96
C LEU A 132 -7.51 -8.09 3.93
N ALA A 133 -8.80 -7.72 3.94
CA ALA A 133 -9.77 -8.16 2.94
C ALA A 133 -9.41 -7.68 1.53
N ALA A 134 -8.97 -6.44 1.39
CA ALA A 134 -8.52 -5.88 0.11
C ALA A 134 -7.28 -6.62 -0.41
N ALA A 135 -6.25 -6.82 0.42
CA ALA A 135 -5.06 -7.58 0.04
C ALA A 135 -5.41 -9.03 -0.33
N TYR A 136 -6.27 -9.69 0.45
CA TYR A 136 -6.69 -11.05 0.12
C TYR A 136 -7.41 -11.13 -1.24
N GLN A 137 -8.36 -10.23 -1.50
CA GLN A 137 -9.07 -10.17 -2.78
C GLN A 137 -8.11 -9.89 -3.94
N LEU A 138 -7.23 -8.89 -3.82
CA LEU A 138 -6.30 -8.52 -4.87
C LEU A 138 -5.30 -9.65 -5.14
N TYR A 139 -4.72 -10.26 -4.11
CA TYR A 139 -3.77 -11.37 -4.27
C TYR A 139 -4.39 -12.60 -4.92
N THR A 140 -5.59 -13.01 -4.49
CA THR A 140 -6.28 -14.18 -5.05
C THR A 140 -6.64 -13.98 -6.52
N ARG A 141 -7.09 -12.77 -6.87
CA ARG A 141 -7.45 -12.42 -8.25
C ARG A 141 -6.23 -12.23 -9.15
N TRP A 142 -5.15 -11.67 -8.63
CA TRP A 142 -3.88 -11.57 -9.33
C TRP A 142 -3.32 -12.94 -9.70
N LYS A 143 -3.37 -13.91 -8.77
CA LYS A 143 -2.98 -15.30 -9.04
C LYS A 143 -3.86 -15.97 -10.10
N SER A 144 -5.18 -15.75 -10.07
CA SER A 144 -6.09 -16.38 -11.04
C SER A 144 -5.98 -15.80 -12.45
N HIS A 145 -5.41 -14.59 -12.61
CA HIS A 145 -5.21 -13.93 -13.90
C HIS A 145 -3.75 -14.02 -14.40
N GLY A 146 -2.99 -15.00 -13.92
CA GLY A 146 -1.62 -15.25 -14.38
C GLY A 146 -0.65 -14.13 -14.04
N GLU A 147 -0.85 -13.49 -12.90
CA GLU A 147 0.00 -12.41 -12.37
C GLU A 147 0.03 -11.13 -13.23
N LYS A 148 -1.01 -10.91 -14.03
CA LYS A 148 -1.20 -9.68 -14.82
C LYS A 148 -2.23 -8.79 -14.14
N ILE A 149 -1.99 -7.47 -14.17
CA ILE A 149 -2.85 -6.47 -13.53
C ILE A 149 -3.68 -5.71 -14.56
N SER A 150 -3.09 -5.44 -15.73
CA SER A 150 -3.73 -4.92 -16.93
C SER A 150 -3.43 -5.80 -18.16
#